data_AF-G9XHF8-F1
#
_entry.id   AF-G9XHF8-F1
#
_cell.length_a   1.000
_cell.length_b   1.000
_cell.length_c   1.000
_cell.angle_alpha   90.00
_cell.angle_beta   90.00
_cell.angle_gamma   90.00
#
_symmetry.space_group_name_H-M   'P 1'
#
loop_
_entity.id
_entity.type
_entity.pdbx_description
1 polymer ?
#
loop_
_entity_poly.entity_id
_entity_poly.type
_entity_poly.pdbx_seq_one_letter_code
_entity_poly.pdbx_strand_id
1 'polypeptide(L)'
;MSMPGSAWVILDVISNFLLVIVGIIGLLGLWIAKKDYKYRVERESIEKAVELSKFYADEILPGLEQLSLHIEGSKYLTEVSRLDHTQFYNFDREELCELLIAVDKNINTKNRIDEIYRLLGEALKKEWEDSEGGSGVKTIAIFKIGSLLNNLEYFAMNFTTNIADSNAVYASLHQTYLATIRSLYFIIAHHNEDPKDKFYTNIIKLYQIWSETDSKLKEEIERKKNEHNESIRTIGHQGKCLKT
;
A
#
# COMPACT_ATOMS: atom_id res chain seq x y z
N MET A 1 -42.00 -17.17 65.55
CA MET A 1 -40.68 -17.70 65.95
C MET A 1 -39.65 -16.71 65.43
N SER A 2 -39.15 -15.80 66.27
CA SER A 2 -38.16 -14.80 65.87
C SER A 2 -36.80 -15.47 65.68
N MET A 3 -36.12 -15.21 64.57
CA MET A 3 -34.75 -15.67 64.38
C MET A 3 -33.82 -15.01 65.42
N PRO A 4 -32.84 -15.74 65.98
CA PRO A 4 -31.85 -15.16 66.87
C PRO A 4 -31.03 -14.08 66.13
N GLY A 5 -30.66 -13.00 66.82
CA GLY A 5 -29.97 -11.85 66.21
C GLY A 5 -28.66 -12.19 65.49
N SER A 6 -28.00 -13.30 65.87
CA SER A 6 -26.81 -13.82 65.18
C SER A 6 -27.09 -14.35 63.77
N ALA A 7 -28.31 -14.82 63.48
CA ALA A 7 -28.70 -15.32 62.16
C ALA A 7 -28.79 -14.19 61.12
N TRP A 8 -29.25 -13.00 61.52
CA TRP A 8 -29.31 -11.82 60.65
C TRP A 8 -27.91 -11.36 60.22
N VAL A 9 -26.96 -11.34 61.15
CA VAL A 9 -25.57 -10.98 60.86
C VAL A 9 -24.94 -11.94 59.84
N ILE A 10 -25.20 -13.24 59.96
CA ILE A 10 -24.67 -14.24 59.02
C ILE A 10 -25.26 -14.04 57.61
N LEU A 11 -26.56 -13.76 57.51
CA LEU A 11 -27.23 -13.48 56.23
C LEU A 11 -26.65 -12.25 55.52
N ASP A 12 -26.41 -11.17 56.28
CA ASP A 12 -25.83 -9.94 55.73
C ASP A 12 -24.41 -10.16 55.19
N VAL A 13 -23.60 -10.93 55.91
CA VAL A 13 -22.25 -11.30 55.47
C VAL A 13 -22.31 -12.10 54.16
N ILE A 14 -23.17 -13.11 54.07
CA ILE A 14 -23.34 -13.93 52.85
C ILE A 14 -23.80 -13.06 51.68
N SER A 15 -24.78 -12.18 51.89
CA SER A 15 -25.29 -11.26 50.87
C SER A 15 -24.19 -10.35 50.31
N ASN A 16 -23.36 -9.77 51.19
CA ASN A 16 -22.24 -8.94 50.78
C ASN A 16 -21.18 -9.72 49.99
N PHE A 17 -20.87 -10.96 50.39
CA PHE A 17 -19.96 -11.81 49.60
C PHE A 17 -20.52 -12.10 48.21
N LEU A 18 -21.82 -12.38 48.09
CA LEU A 18 -22.46 -12.59 46.80
C LEU A 18 -22.40 -11.34 45.92
N LEU A 19 -22.63 -10.14 46.48
CA LEU A 19 -22.48 -8.88 45.75
C LEU A 19 -21.06 -8.67 45.22
N VAL A 20 -20.04 -8.99 46.02
CA VAL A 20 -18.63 -8.91 45.58
C VAL A 20 -18.36 -9.91 44.45
N ILE A 21 -18.85 -11.14 44.55
CA ILE A 21 -18.70 -12.16 43.49
C ILE A 21 -19.36 -11.70 42.19
N VAL A 22 -20.58 -11.16 42.26
CA VAL A 22 -21.28 -10.60 41.09
C VAL A 22 -20.49 -9.45 40.49
N GLY A 23 -19.92 -8.57 41.32
CA GLY A 23 -19.04 -7.49 40.88
C GLY A 23 -17.80 -8.02 40.12
N ILE A 24 -17.14 -9.06 40.65
CA ILE A 24 -15.99 -9.69 40.00
C ILE A 24 -16.38 -10.31 38.65
N ILE A 25 -17.50 -11.04 38.61
CA ILE A 25 -18.02 -11.63 37.36
C ILE A 25 -18.34 -10.54 36.33
N GLY A 26 -18.94 -9.42 36.76
CA GLY A 26 -19.21 -8.27 35.90
C GLY A 26 -17.93 -7.66 35.30
N LEU A 27 -16.89 -7.48 36.12
CA LEU A 27 -15.59 -6.97 35.65
C LEU A 27 -14.91 -7.95 34.67
N LEU A 28 -14.96 -9.26 34.94
CA LEU A 28 -14.47 -10.28 34.02
C LEU A 28 -15.24 -10.26 32.69
N GLY A 29 -16.57 -10.12 32.75
CA GLY A 29 -17.42 -10.00 31.57
C GLY A 29 -17.06 -8.80 30.70
N LEU A 30 -16.82 -7.62 31.31
CA LEU A 30 -16.36 -6.42 30.59
C LEU A 30 -14.98 -6.63 29.94
N TRP A 31 -14.07 -7.33 30.63
CA TRP A 31 -12.75 -7.63 30.07
C TRP A 31 -12.84 -8.58 28.86
N ILE A 32 -13.63 -9.64 28.95
CA ILE A 32 -13.89 -10.57 27.84
C ILE A 32 -14.54 -9.82 26.67
N ALA A 33 -15.58 -9.02 26.92
CA ALA A 33 -16.27 -8.26 25.88
C ALA A 33 -15.32 -7.29 25.14
N LYS A 34 -14.42 -6.62 25.86
CA LYS A 34 -13.40 -5.76 25.25
C LYS A 34 -12.43 -6.56 24.38
N LYS A 35 -12.03 -7.75 24.82
CA LYS A 35 -11.14 -8.65 24.07
C LYS A 35 -11.83 -9.18 22.81
N ASP A 36 -13.06 -9.64 22.92
CA ASP A 36 -13.87 -10.13 21.79
C ASP A 36 -14.16 -9.02 20.77
N TYR A 37 -14.43 -7.79 21.22
CA TYR A 37 -14.58 -6.64 20.34
C TYR A 37 -13.32 -6.41 19.49
N LYS A 38 -12.14 -6.47 20.11
CA LYS A 38 -10.87 -6.28 19.39
C LYS A 38 -10.66 -7.37 18.34
N TYR A 39 -10.88 -8.64 18.69
CA TYR A 39 -10.74 -9.74 17.74
C TYR A 39 -11.72 -9.65 16.58
N ARG A 40 -12.96 -9.20 16.84
CA ARG A 40 -13.93 -8.97 15.76
C ARG A 40 -13.47 -7.90 14.79
N VAL A 41 -13.01 -6.74 15.29
CA VAL A 41 -12.51 -5.66 14.45
C VAL A 41 -11.31 -6.11 13.61
N GLU A 42 -10.37 -6.84 14.20
CA GLU A 42 -9.20 -7.39 13.49
C GLU A 42 -9.61 -8.41 12.42
N ARG A 43 -10.56 -9.29 12.73
CA ARG A 43 -11.08 -10.25 11.75
C ARG A 43 -11.81 -9.54 10.61
N GLU A 44 -12.64 -8.56 10.91
CA GLU A 44 -13.36 -7.75 9.92
C GLU A 44 -12.39 -7.00 8.99
N SER A 45 -11.29 -6.45 9.52
CA SER A 45 -10.28 -5.78 8.69
C SER A 45 -9.50 -6.73 7.80
N ILE A 46 -9.23 -7.96 8.25
CA ILE A 46 -8.60 -9.01 7.43
C ILE A 46 -9.57 -9.50 6.35
N GLU A 47 -10.82 -9.78 6.69
CA GLU A 47 -11.85 -10.18 5.71
C GLU A 47 -12.02 -9.11 4.63
N LYS A 48 -12.00 -7.82 5.01
CA LYS A 48 -12.04 -6.72 4.04
C LYS A 48 -10.81 -6.67 3.14
N ALA A 49 -9.62 -6.92 3.69
CA ALA A 49 -8.40 -6.99 2.90
C ALA A 49 -8.47 -8.13 1.85
N VAL A 50 -9.02 -9.28 2.22
CA VAL A 50 -9.25 -10.40 1.29
C VAL A 50 -10.24 -10.01 0.18
N GLU A 51 -11.35 -9.35 0.52
CA GLU A 51 -12.29 -8.83 -0.49
C GLU A 51 -11.60 -7.86 -1.45
N LEU A 52 -10.76 -6.96 -0.95
CA LEU A 52 -10.00 -6.01 -1.77
C LEU A 52 -8.94 -6.69 -2.64
N SER A 53 -8.37 -7.81 -2.19
CA SER A 53 -7.45 -8.60 -3.03
C SER A 53 -8.18 -9.21 -4.23
N LYS A 54 -9.43 -9.64 -4.03
CA LYS A 54 -10.28 -10.11 -5.12
C LYS A 54 -10.66 -8.96 -6.05
N PHE A 55 -11.07 -7.81 -5.51
CA PHE A 55 -11.32 -6.61 -6.31
C PHE A 55 -10.09 -6.21 -7.13
N TYR A 56 -8.90 -6.27 -6.54
CA TYR A 56 -7.66 -5.98 -7.25
C TYR A 56 -7.44 -6.94 -8.43
N ALA A 57 -7.69 -8.23 -8.23
CA ALA A 57 -7.57 -9.22 -9.29
C ALA A 57 -8.61 -9.06 -10.41
N ASP A 58 -9.86 -8.75 -10.04
CA ASP A 58 -10.98 -8.71 -10.97
C ASP A 58 -11.08 -7.37 -11.73
N GLU A 59 -10.75 -6.25 -11.08
CA GLU A 59 -11.04 -4.89 -11.58
C GLU A 59 -9.78 -4.05 -11.87
N ILE A 60 -8.67 -4.31 -11.17
CA ILE A 60 -7.42 -3.54 -11.35
C ILE A 60 -6.51 -4.25 -12.36
N LEU A 61 -6.19 -5.53 -12.13
CA LEU A 61 -5.26 -6.29 -13.00
C LEU A 61 -5.60 -6.21 -14.50
N PRO A 62 -6.86 -6.36 -14.95
CA PRO A 62 -7.17 -6.26 -16.38
C PRO A 62 -6.89 -4.88 -16.97
N GLY A 63 -7.09 -3.82 -16.17
CA GLY A 63 -6.72 -2.46 -16.55
C GLY A 63 -5.20 -2.26 -16.62
N LEU A 64 -4.45 -2.93 -15.73
CA LEU A 64 -3.00 -2.92 -15.73
C LEU A 64 -2.41 -3.67 -16.92
N GLU A 65 -2.96 -4.82 -17.27
CA GLU A 65 -2.55 -5.59 -18.45
C GLU A 65 -2.74 -4.76 -19.71
N GLN A 66 -3.92 -4.14 -19.86
CA GLN A 66 -4.18 -3.21 -20.96
C GLN A 66 -3.18 -2.07 -20.98
N LEU A 67 -2.90 -1.43 -19.84
CA LEU A 67 -1.91 -0.36 -19.79
C LEU A 67 -0.52 -0.85 -20.20
N SER A 68 -0.07 -1.99 -19.65
CA SER A 68 1.23 -2.59 -19.93
C SER A 68 1.41 -2.84 -21.41
N LEU A 69 0.43 -3.44 -22.09
CA LEU A 69 0.49 -3.70 -23.53
C LEU A 69 0.78 -2.44 -24.36
N HIS A 70 0.34 -1.27 -23.90
CA HIS A 70 0.54 0.00 -24.61
C HIS A 70 1.85 0.70 -24.24
N ILE A 71 2.28 0.61 -22.98
CA ILE A 71 3.46 1.34 -22.49
C ILE A 71 4.74 0.51 -22.53
N GLU A 72 4.66 -0.81 -22.60
CA GLU A 72 5.81 -1.71 -22.61
C GLU A 72 6.64 -1.51 -23.87
N GLY A 73 7.96 -1.37 -23.70
CA GLY A 73 8.89 -1.05 -24.78
C GLY A 73 8.75 0.37 -25.36
N SER A 74 7.92 1.24 -24.76
CA SER A 74 7.78 2.63 -25.18
C SER A 74 8.94 3.50 -24.67
N LYS A 75 9.20 4.61 -25.37
CA LYS A 75 10.12 5.64 -24.89
C LYS A 75 9.64 6.28 -23.60
N TYR A 76 8.32 6.33 -23.38
CA TYR A 76 7.73 6.83 -22.13
C TYR A 76 8.23 6.02 -20.91
N LEU A 77 8.16 4.69 -20.97
CA LEU A 77 8.60 3.84 -19.86
C LEU A 77 10.10 3.97 -19.60
N THR A 78 10.87 4.24 -20.65
CA THR A 78 12.31 4.55 -20.51
C THR A 78 12.52 5.81 -19.66
N GLU A 79 11.71 6.85 -19.86
CA GLU A 79 11.79 8.06 -19.03
C GLU A 79 11.36 7.82 -17.58
N VAL A 80 10.32 7.01 -17.36
CA VAL A 80 9.92 6.60 -16.00
C VAL A 80 11.08 5.89 -15.29
N SER A 81 11.75 4.96 -15.98
CA SER A 81 12.82 4.15 -15.40
C SER A 81 14.09 4.91 -15.04
N ARG A 82 14.29 6.12 -15.61
CA ARG A 82 15.45 6.97 -15.33
C ARG A 82 15.34 7.73 -14.01
N LEU A 83 14.12 7.94 -13.52
CA LEU A 83 13.90 8.63 -12.26
C LEU A 83 14.28 7.70 -11.10
N ASP A 84 14.81 8.29 -10.04
CA ASP A 84 15.03 7.58 -8.78
C ASP A 84 13.69 7.38 -8.06
N HIS A 85 13.11 6.19 -8.17
CA HIS A 85 11.79 5.87 -7.60
C HIS A 85 11.77 5.90 -6.07
N THR A 86 12.93 5.93 -5.41
CA THR A 86 13.02 6.08 -3.95
C THR A 86 12.67 7.49 -3.49
N GLN A 87 12.72 8.47 -4.40
CA GLN A 87 12.40 9.87 -4.12
C GLN A 87 10.95 10.24 -4.44
N PHE A 88 10.13 9.29 -4.91
CA PHE A 88 8.71 9.53 -5.19
C PHE A 88 7.95 9.68 -3.88
N TYR A 89 7.41 10.87 -3.62
CA TYR A 89 6.74 11.18 -2.37
C TYR A 89 5.43 11.93 -2.56
N ASN A 90 5.44 13.11 -3.18
CA ASN A 90 4.32 14.03 -3.33
C ASN A 90 3.54 13.85 -4.64
N PHE A 91 4.15 13.28 -5.69
CA PHE A 91 3.51 13.06 -7.00
C PHE A 91 2.86 14.34 -7.54
N ASP A 92 3.60 15.44 -7.52
CA ASP A 92 3.19 16.73 -8.05
C ASP A 92 4.22 17.29 -9.03
N ARG A 93 3.87 18.41 -9.66
CA ARG A 93 4.69 19.02 -10.69
C ARG A 93 6.02 19.55 -10.16
N GLU A 94 6.07 19.98 -8.90
CA GLU A 94 7.29 20.50 -8.26
C GLU A 94 8.28 19.35 -8.06
N GLU A 95 7.85 18.26 -7.43
CA GLU A 95 8.67 17.05 -7.28
C GLU A 95 9.16 16.53 -8.62
N LEU A 96 8.28 16.45 -9.63
CA LEU A 96 8.66 16.00 -10.97
C LEU A 96 9.78 16.87 -11.56
N CYS A 97 9.72 18.19 -11.37
CA CYS A 97 10.78 19.09 -11.85
C CYS A 97 12.10 18.84 -11.12
N GLU A 98 12.07 18.66 -9.80
CA GLU A 98 13.26 18.34 -9.00
C GLU A 98 13.92 17.03 -9.43
N LEU A 99 13.12 15.98 -9.66
CA LEU A 99 13.61 14.69 -10.12
C LEU A 99 14.23 14.77 -11.52
N LEU A 100 13.64 15.54 -12.43
CA LEU A 100 14.21 15.76 -13.77
C LEU A 100 15.54 16.52 -13.71
N ILE A 101 15.65 17.54 -12.85
CA ILE A 101 16.90 18.28 -12.63
C ILE A 101 17.98 17.38 -12.00
N ALA A 102 17.59 16.46 -11.12
CA ALA A 102 18.50 15.48 -10.53
C ALA A 102 19.09 14.54 -11.59
N VAL A 103 18.32 14.19 -12.63
CA VAL A 103 18.79 13.38 -13.77
C VAL A 103 19.68 14.20 -14.71
N ASP A 104 19.28 15.43 -15.06
CA ASP A 104 20.06 16.34 -15.90
C ASP A 104 19.93 17.79 -15.42
N LYS A 105 21.02 18.31 -14.85
CA LYS A 105 21.08 19.67 -14.28
C LYS A 105 20.86 20.79 -15.30
N ASN A 106 21.09 20.53 -16.59
CA ASN A 106 20.96 21.53 -17.65
C ASN A 106 19.60 21.44 -18.38
N ILE A 107 18.68 20.61 -17.87
CA ILE A 107 17.43 20.34 -18.55
C ILE A 107 16.48 21.52 -18.50
N ASN A 108 15.80 21.78 -19.62
CA ASN A 108 14.59 22.59 -19.60
C ASN A 108 13.41 21.71 -19.16
N THR A 109 13.07 21.78 -17.87
CA THR A 109 12.04 20.91 -17.26
C THR A 109 10.70 21.03 -17.96
N LYS A 110 10.27 22.24 -18.33
CA LYS A 110 9.00 22.46 -19.05
C LYS A 110 8.97 21.69 -20.37
N ASN A 111 9.96 21.92 -21.24
CA ASN A 111 10.05 21.23 -22.53
C ASN A 111 10.14 19.71 -22.35
N ARG A 112 10.84 19.26 -21.31
CA ARG A 112 10.96 17.83 -21.02
C ARG A 112 9.64 17.20 -20.61
N ILE A 113 8.90 17.87 -19.73
CA ILE A 113 7.58 17.42 -19.28
C ILE A 113 6.62 17.34 -20.47
N ASP A 114 6.59 18.38 -21.31
CA ASP A 114 5.77 18.40 -22.52
C ASP A 114 6.13 17.23 -23.46
N GLU A 115 7.43 16.94 -23.62
CA GLU A 115 7.91 15.80 -24.39
C GLU A 115 7.48 14.45 -23.78
N ILE A 116 7.55 14.29 -22.46
CA ILE A 116 7.12 13.06 -21.77
C ILE A 116 5.62 12.83 -21.99
N TYR A 117 4.79 13.87 -21.88
CA TYR A 117 3.36 13.75 -22.15
C TYR A 117 3.06 13.46 -23.61
N ARG A 118 3.86 14.00 -24.53
CA ARG A 118 3.78 13.64 -25.96
C ARG A 118 4.09 12.16 -26.17
N LEU A 119 5.18 11.65 -25.59
CA LEU A 119 5.57 10.23 -25.67
C LEU A 119 4.52 9.30 -25.06
N LEU A 120 3.89 9.72 -23.95
CA LEU A 120 2.78 8.99 -23.35
C LEU A 120 1.59 8.93 -24.32
N GLY A 121 1.22 10.06 -24.92
CA GLY A 121 0.15 10.11 -25.92
C GLY A 121 0.44 9.20 -27.13
N GLU A 122 1.69 9.13 -27.57
CA GLU A 122 2.12 8.21 -28.65
C GLU A 122 2.05 6.74 -28.23
N ALA A 123 2.51 6.39 -27.03
CA ALA A 123 2.46 5.03 -26.50
C ALA A 123 1.01 4.52 -26.44
N LEU A 124 0.11 5.37 -25.97
CA LEU A 124 -1.32 5.06 -25.90
C LEU A 124 -2.02 5.03 -27.27
N LYS A 125 -1.41 5.58 -28.33
CA LYS A 125 -1.97 5.60 -29.70
C LYS A 125 -1.70 4.29 -30.47
N LYS A 126 -0.72 3.48 -30.07
CA LYS A 126 -0.01 2.47 -30.89
C LYS A 126 -0.82 1.27 -31.40
N GLU A 127 -2.14 1.27 -31.30
CA GLU A 127 -3.01 0.18 -31.78
C GLU A 127 -4.15 0.69 -32.72
N TRP A 128 -4.32 2.00 -32.97
CA TRP A 128 -5.62 2.51 -33.45
C TRP A 128 -5.56 3.43 -34.69
N GLU A 129 -4.77 3.07 -35.72
CA GLU A 129 -4.91 3.62 -37.08
C GLU A 129 -5.90 2.84 -37.96
N ASP A 130 -6.41 1.68 -37.51
CA ASP A 130 -7.34 0.83 -38.27
C ASP A 130 -8.83 1.04 -37.96
N SER A 131 -9.20 1.98 -37.06
CA SER A 131 -10.59 2.29 -36.74
C SER A 131 -10.93 3.74 -37.10
N GLU A 132 -11.74 3.92 -38.15
CA GLU A 132 -12.21 5.22 -38.65
C GLU A 132 -12.87 6.07 -37.54
N GLY A 133 -12.26 7.21 -37.18
CA GLY A 133 -12.88 8.22 -36.29
C GLY A 133 -11.93 8.89 -35.29
N GLY A 134 -11.03 9.76 -35.77
CA GLY A 134 -9.89 10.35 -35.04
C GLY A 134 -10.14 11.28 -33.84
N SER A 135 -11.35 11.37 -33.27
CA SER A 135 -11.67 12.20 -32.09
C SER A 135 -12.15 11.39 -30.88
N GLY A 136 -12.78 10.22 -31.08
CA GLY A 136 -13.28 9.37 -29.99
C GLY A 136 -12.18 8.61 -29.23
N VAL A 137 -11.05 8.34 -29.88
CA VAL A 137 -10.04 7.37 -29.41
C VAL A 137 -9.18 7.92 -28.25
N LYS A 138 -8.72 9.17 -28.34
CA LYS A 138 -8.00 9.84 -27.24
C LYS A 138 -8.85 9.89 -25.96
N THR A 139 -10.15 10.11 -26.13
CA THR A 139 -11.14 10.12 -25.05
C THR A 139 -11.25 8.76 -24.38
N ILE A 140 -11.22 7.65 -25.14
CA ILE A 140 -11.34 6.29 -24.60
C ILE A 140 -10.10 5.89 -23.77
N ALA A 141 -8.88 6.14 -24.26
CA ALA A 141 -7.66 5.78 -23.53
C ALA A 141 -7.53 6.59 -22.23
N ILE A 142 -7.78 7.90 -22.29
CA ILE A 142 -7.82 8.77 -21.11
C ILE A 142 -8.91 8.29 -20.13
N PHE A 143 -10.09 7.94 -20.64
CA PHE A 143 -11.18 7.41 -19.82
C PHE A 143 -10.78 6.11 -19.12
N LYS A 144 -10.16 5.15 -19.82
CA LYS A 144 -9.71 3.88 -19.25
C LYS A 144 -8.65 4.07 -18.17
N ILE A 145 -7.67 4.94 -18.40
CA ILE A 145 -6.64 5.28 -17.40
C ILE A 145 -7.29 5.96 -16.19
N GLY A 146 -8.24 6.87 -16.42
CA GLY A 146 -9.00 7.51 -15.34
C GLY A 146 -9.79 6.49 -14.52
N SER A 147 -10.47 5.53 -15.15
CA SER A 147 -11.16 4.44 -14.47
C SER A 147 -10.20 3.58 -13.64
N LEU A 148 -9.03 3.23 -14.19
CA LEU A 148 -8.00 2.49 -13.47
C LEU A 148 -7.50 3.26 -12.24
N LEU A 149 -7.18 4.55 -12.39
CA LEU A 149 -6.75 5.41 -11.28
C LEU A 149 -7.84 5.54 -10.22
N ASN A 150 -9.11 5.65 -10.60
CA ASN A 150 -10.22 5.67 -9.65
C ASN A 150 -10.37 4.35 -8.88
N ASN A 151 -10.20 3.21 -9.56
CA ASN A 151 -10.21 1.89 -8.91
C ASN A 151 -9.04 1.74 -7.94
N LEU A 152 -7.84 2.20 -8.33
CA LEU A 152 -6.66 2.23 -7.48
C LEU A 152 -6.86 3.17 -6.26
N GLU A 153 -7.50 4.32 -6.44
CA GLU A 153 -7.81 5.26 -5.35
C GLU A 153 -8.80 4.67 -4.36
N TYR A 154 -9.87 4.03 -4.84
CA TYR A 154 -10.81 3.30 -4.00
C TYR A 154 -10.11 2.18 -3.22
N PHE A 155 -9.29 1.39 -3.91
CA PHE A 155 -8.50 0.33 -3.30
C PHE A 155 -7.59 0.89 -2.20
N ALA A 156 -6.84 1.94 -2.52
CA ALA A 156 -5.88 2.55 -1.60
C ALA A 156 -6.56 3.17 -0.37
N MET A 157 -7.72 3.82 -0.57
CA MET A 157 -8.50 4.45 0.50
C MET A 157 -8.85 3.46 1.63
N ASN A 158 -9.12 2.20 1.31
CA ASN A 158 -9.47 1.20 2.33
C ASN A 158 -8.29 0.89 3.28
N PHE A 159 -7.05 0.93 2.78
CA PHE A 159 -5.86 0.69 3.60
C PHE A 159 -5.41 1.96 4.32
N THR A 160 -5.48 3.13 3.67
CA THR A 160 -5.03 4.41 4.25
C THR A 160 -5.93 4.94 5.36
N THR A 161 -7.17 4.43 5.43
CA THR A 161 -8.18 4.72 6.48
C THR A 161 -8.25 3.64 7.57
N ASN A 162 -7.39 2.60 7.50
CA ASN A 162 -7.36 1.46 8.42
C ASN A 162 -8.65 0.63 8.46
N ILE A 163 -9.45 0.63 7.37
CA ILE A 163 -10.62 -0.25 7.24
C ILE A 163 -10.15 -1.68 6.93
N ALA A 164 -9.14 -1.83 6.08
CA ALA A 164 -8.57 -3.11 5.69
C ALA A 164 -7.16 -3.28 6.27
N ASP A 165 -6.83 -4.51 6.70
CA ASP A 165 -5.48 -4.84 7.15
C ASP A 165 -4.53 -4.93 5.96
N SER A 166 -3.66 -3.94 5.83
CA SER A 166 -2.65 -3.89 4.78
C SER A 166 -1.68 -5.08 4.83
N ASN A 167 -1.34 -5.59 6.01
CA ASN A 167 -0.36 -6.67 6.15
C ASN A 167 -0.87 -7.98 5.56
N ALA A 168 -2.18 -8.20 5.61
CA ALA A 168 -2.82 -9.42 5.11
C ALA A 168 -2.61 -9.64 3.61
N VAL A 169 -2.46 -8.56 2.83
CA VAL A 169 -2.34 -8.62 1.36
C VAL A 169 -1.00 -8.11 0.82
N TYR A 170 -0.22 -7.42 1.66
CA TYR A 170 1.04 -6.80 1.24
C TYR A 170 1.93 -7.77 0.47
N ALA A 171 2.22 -8.94 1.04
CA ALA A 171 3.11 -9.93 0.44
C ALA A 171 2.72 -10.35 -0.99
N SER A 172 1.43 -10.35 -1.31
CA SER A 172 0.90 -10.77 -2.60
C SER A 172 0.77 -9.62 -3.61
N LEU A 173 0.46 -8.41 -3.15
CA LEU A 173 0.04 -7.30 -4.04
C LEU A 173 1.05 -6.16 -4.16
N HIS A 174 1.98 -6.01 -3.21
CA HIS A 174 2.85 -4.82 -3.16
C HIS A 174 3.69 -4.64 -4.42
N GLN A 175 4.21 -5.72 -5.01
CA GLN A 175 5.09 -5.63 -6.18
C GLN A 175 4.38 -5.06 -7.40
N THR A 176 3.21 -5.63 -7.73
CA THR A 176 2.41 -5.17 -8.87
C THR A 176 1.86 -3.77 -8.63
N TYR A 177 1.45 -3.46 -7.40
CA TYR A 177 0.99 -2.13 -7.02
C TYR A 177 2.09 -1.08 -7.17
N LEU A 178 3.27 -1.29 -6.56
CA LEU A 178 4.37 -0.32 -6.60
C LEU A 178 4.87 -0.10 -8.05
N ALA A 179 5.02 -1.18 -8.84
CA ALA A 179 5.41 -1.07 -10.25
C ALA A 179 4.39 -0.29 -11.08
N THR A 180 3.10 -0.52 -10.82
CA THR A 180 1.99 0.21 -11.46
C THR A 180 2.04 1.68 -11.14
N ILE A 181 2.10 2.05 -9.85
CA ILE A 181 2.07 3.44 -9.43
C ILE A 181 3.29 4.21 -9.97
N ARG A 182 4.47 3.58 -10.04
CA ARG A 182 5.65 4.16 -10.70
C ARG A 182 5.39 4.44 -12.19
N SER A 183 4.75 3.51 -12.88
CA SER A 183 4.40 3.65 -14.30
C SER A 183 3.33 4.72 -14.55
N LEU A 184 2.48 5.00 -13.55
CA LEU A 184 1.45 6.03 -13.59
C LEU A 184 1.93 7.38 -13.01
N TYR A 185 3.17 7.48 -12.53
CA TYR A 185 3.71 8.64 -11.82
C TYR A 185 3.47 9.95 -12.57
N PHE A 186 3.91 10.02 -13.84
CA PHE A 186 3.77 11.24 -14.64
C PHE A 186 2.30 11.63 -14.85
N ILE A 187 1.39 10.65 -14.95
CA ILE A 187 -0.05 10.93 -15.12
C ILE A 187 -0.61 11.55 -13.85
N ILE A 188 -0.27 11.00 -12.68
CA ILE A 188 -0.72 11.54 -11.39
C ILE A 188 -0.13 12.93 -11.17
N ALA A 189 1.17 13.11 -11.40
CA ALA A 189 1.85 14.40 -11.30
C ALA A 189 1.26 15.46 -12.25
N HIS A 190 0.79 15.06 -13.43
CA HIS A 190 0.09 15.96 -14.35
C HIS A 190 -1.24 16.48 -13.80
N HIS A 191 -1.98 15.66 -13.07
CA HIS A 191 -3.25 16.09 -12.46
C HIS A 191 -3.01 16.97 -11.23
N ASN A 192 -1.85 16.81 -10.58
CA ASN A 192 -1.45 17.54 -9.38
C ASN A 192 -0.56 18.76 -9.72
N GLU A 193 -1.09 19.68 -10.52
CA GLU A 193 -0.41 20.96 -10.80
C GLU A 193 -0.54 21.94 -9.62
N ASP A 194 -1.67 21.91 -8.91
CA ASP A 194 -1.92 22.72 -7.72
C ASP A 194 -1.51 21.93 -6.46
N PRO A 195 -0.61 22.47 -5.61
CA PRO A 195 -0.20 21.80 -4.38
C PRO A 195 -1.32 21.65 -3.34
N LYS A 196 -2.39 22.46 -3.43
CA LYS A 196 -3.52 22.45 -2.49
C LYS A 196 -4.56 21.39 -2.85
N ASP A 197 -5.01 21.37 -4.10
CA ASP A 197 -6.11 20.53 -4.55
C ASP A 197 -5.57 19.31 -5.30
N LYS A 198 -5.04 18.33 -4.55
CA LYS A 198 -4.41 17.12 -5.07
C LYS A 198 -5.42 16.00 -5.35
N PHE A 199 -5.25 15.35 -6.49
CA PHE A 199 -5.90 14.10 -6.88
C PHE A 199 -5.12 12.89 -6.35
N TYR A 200 -5.83 11.77 -6.23
CA TYR A 200 -5.25 10.44 -5.96
C TYR A 200 -4.41 10.37 -4.67
N THR A 201 -4.84 11.09 -3.63
CA THR A 201 -4.08 11.22 -2.37
C THR A 201 -3.95 9.91 -1.62
N ASN A 202 -4.94 9.00 -1.72
CA ASN A 202 -4.83 7.69 -1.09
C ASN A 202 -3.85 6.79 -1.84
N ILE A 203 -3.80 6.84 -3.17
CA ILE A 203 -2.78 6.14 -3.95
C ILE A 203 -1.38 6.55 -3.49
N ILE A 204 -1.14 7.86 -3.40
CA ILE A 204 0.16 8.43 -2.99
C ILE A 204 0.52 7.96 -1.58
N LYS A 205 -0.41 8.08 -0.63
CA LYS A 205 -0.19 7.66 0.77
C LYS A 205 0.06 6.15 0.88
N LEU A 206 -0.69 5.31 0.17
CA LEU A 206 -0.46 3.86 0.18
C LEU A 206 0.88 3.51 -0.47
N TYR A 207 1.26 4.18 -1.57
CA TYR A 207 2.56 4.01 -2.19
C TYR A 207 3.69 4.29 -1.21
N GLN A 208 3.63 5.39 -0.46
CA GLN A 208 4.62 5.73 0.57
C GLN A 208 4.72 4.64 1.65
N ILE A 209 3.58 4.18 2.19
CA ILE A 209 3.56 3.13 3.21
C ILE A 209 4.21 1.85 2.67
N TRP A 210 3.85 1.44 1.45
CA TRP A 210 4.30 0.18 0.88
C TRP A 210 5.74 0.23 0.37
N SER A 211 6.19 1.37 -0.12
CA SER A 211 7.58 1.59 -0.56
C SER A 211 8.53 1.66 0.62
N GLU A 212 8.14 2.31 1.72
CA GLU A 212 8.91 2.31 2.97
C GLU A 212 9.02 0.90 3.56
N THR A 213 7.92 0.14 3.53
CA THR A 213 7.91 -1.26 3.97
C THR A 213 8.84 -2.12 3.11
N ASP A 214 8.85 -1.94 1.79
CA ASP A 214 9.70 -2.67 0.85
C ASP A 214 11.19 -2.37 1.11
N SER A 215 11.53 -1.10 1.32
CA SER A 215 12.89 -0.66 1.66
C SER A 215 13.38 -1.28 2.97
N LYS A 216 12.57 -1.24 4.03
CA LYS A 216 12.90 -1.85 5.34
C LYS A 216 13.13 -3.36 5.23
N LEU A 217 12.29 -4.06 4.45
CA LEU A 217 12.44 -5.50 4.23
C LEU A 217 13.73 -5.83 3.48
N LYS A 218 14.10 -5.02 2.47
CA LYS A 218 15.37 -5.19 1.74
C LYS A 218 16.58 -5.04 2.64
N GLU A 219 16.62 -3.99 3.47
CA GLU A 219 17.69 -3.76 4.44
C GLU A 219 17.82 -4.94 5.43
N GLU A 220 16.69 -5.45 5.94
CA GLU A 220 16.70 -6.60 6.86
C GLU A 220 17.23 -7.87 6.18
N ILE A 221 16.84 -8.13 4.94
CA ILE A 221 17.32 -9.27 4.15
C ILE A 221 18.83 -9.16 3.90
N GLU A 222 19.34 -7.98 3.57
CA GLU A 222 20.77 -7.74 3.36
C GLU A 222 21.56 -7.94 4.65
N ARG A 223 21.08 -7.43 5.78
CA ARG A 223 21.70 -7.66 7.09
C ARG A 223 21.80 -9.15 7.41
N LYS A 224 20.70 -9.90 7.26
CA LYS A 224 20.68 -11.36 7.50
C LYS A 224 21.63 -12.12 6.57
N LYS A 225 21.74 -11.71 5.30
CA LYS A 225 22.71 -12.29 4.35
C LYS A 225 24.16 -12.05 4.81
N ASN A 226 24.46 -10.84 5.29
CA ASN A 226 25.80 -10.52 5.79
C ASN A 226 26.16 -11.34 7.04
N GLU A 227 25.25 -11.43 8.01
CA GLU A 227 25.42 -12.26 9.22
C GLU A 227 25.62 -13.75 8.88
N HIS A 228 24.87 -14.26 7.91
CA HIS A 228 25.01 -15.64 7.43
C HIS A 228 26.37 -15.88 6.76
N ASN A 229 26.82 -14.95 5.91
CA ASN A 229 28.10 -15.03 5.24
C ASN A 229 29.29 -14.99 6.24
N GLU A 230 29.20 -14.18 7.28
CA GLU A 230 30.18 -14.16 8.38
C GLU A 230 30.20 -15.47 9.17
N SER A 231 29.03 -16.06 9.43
CA SER A 231 28.90 -17.35 10.08
C SER A 231 29.56 -18.47 9.26
N ILE A 232 29.34 -18.50 7.94
CA ILE A 232 29.99 -19.46 7.03
C ILE A 232 31.51 -19.30 7.04
N ARG A 233 32.03 -18.07 6.99
CA ARG A 233 33.49 -17.81 7.04
C ARG A 233 34.12 -18.33 8.32
N THR A 234 33.45 -18.15 9.45
CA THR A 234 33.91 -18.63 10.77
C THR A 234 33.99 -20.16 10.82
N ILE A 235 32.97 -20.87 10.32
CA ILE A 235 32.94 -22.33 10.25
C ILE A 235 34.02 -22.87 9.29
N GLY A 236 34.20 -22.23 8.13
CA GLY A 236 35.23 -22.60 7.16
C GLY A 236 36.66 -22.45 7.69
N HIS A 237 36.91 -21.50 8.58
CA HIS A 237 38.19 -21.35 9.27
C HIS A 237 38.43 -22.45 10.31
N GLN A 238 37.42 -22.80 11.11
CA GLN A 238 37.52 -23.88 12.11
C GLN A 238 37.72 -25.27 11.46
N GLY A 239 37.07 -25.52 10.31
CA GLY A 239 37.24 -26.78 9.57
C GLY A 239 38.62 -26.97 8.91
N LYS A 240 39.40 -25.89 8.70
CA LYS A 240 40.79 -25.96 8.22
C LYS A 240 41.79 -26.23 9.34
N CYS A 241 41.55 -25.73 10.55
CA CYS A 241 42.42 -25.99 11.72
C CYS A 241 42.32 -27.43 12.25
N LEU A 242 41.26 -28.18 11.93
CA LEU A 242 41.07 -29.58 12.35
C LEU A 242 41.68 -30.62 11.39
N LYS A 243 42.35 -30.19 10.31
CA LYS A 243 42.96 -31.07 9.29
C LYS A 243 44.50 -31.08 9.31
N THR A 244 45.12 -30.53 10.34
CA THR A 244 46.58 -30.60 10.62
C THR A 244 46.83 -31.41 11.87
#